data_AF-A0A6N3IX80-F1
#
_entry.id   AF-A0A6N3IX80-F1
#
_cell.length_a   1.000
_cell.length_b   1.000
_cell.length_c   1.000
_cell.angle_alpha   90.00
_cell.angle_beta   90.00
_cell.angle_gamma   90.00
#
_symmetry.space_group_name_H-M   'P 1'
#
loop_
_entity.id
_entity.type
_entity.pdbx_description
1 polymer ?
#
loop_
_entity_poly.entity_id
_entity_poly.type
_entity_poly.pdbx_seq_one_letter_code
_entity_poly.pdbx_strand_id
1 'polypeptide(L)'
;MKHQTLTVENSRIRVTVSREIADKFLPTGVIGRDESPGQAQRGRLLSAAMGKLASATELRLRLTNDIERADVIALAHKLLVRDYLEEHSHYNVNEVIMRLEEGHLMHKYMAQEVTLANEYARGVLKTISQDDARLYVAPKVMAGVLSPHERRQLETRVELLLNRIGINATEALDKARHALQAQANIAHHYHMCRANMTGWKIEVIGELPAQVGLSRLLPKDD
;
A
#
# COMPACT_ATOMS: atom_id res chain seq x y z
N MET A 1 33.30 -8.09 33.02
CA MET A 1 33.74 -8.96 31.92
C MET A 1 33.80 -8.12 30.64
N LYS A 2 34.91 -8.11 29.89
CA LYS A 2 34.97 -7.38 28.61
C LYS A 2 34.05 -8.10 27.61
N HIS A 3 32.94 -7.47 27.24
CA HIS A 3 32.12 -7.97 26.14
C HIS A 3 32.98 -8.00 24.88
N GLN A 4 33.32 -9.20 24.38
CA GLN A 4 34.05 -9.33 23.13
C GLN A 4 33.15 -8.86 21.99
N THR A 5 33.65 -7.94 21.17
CA THR A 5 32.95 -7.38 20.02
C THR A 5 33.68 -7.74 18.74
N LEU A 6 32.94 -7.93 17.64
CA LEU A 6 33.47 -8.06 16.30
C LEU A 6 33.22 -6.76 15.53
N THR A 7 34.24 -6.23 14.87
CA THR A 7 34.12 -5.07 13.99
C THR A 7 34.42 -5.48 12.56
N VAL A 8 33.51 -5.16 11.64
CA VAL A 8 33.67 -5.34 10.21
C VAL A 8 33.33 -4.05 9.48
N GLU A 9 34.03 -3.75 8.39
CA GLU A 9 33.77 -2.53 7.61
C GLU A 9 33.84 -2.80 6.11
N ASN A 10 33.25 -1.89 5.33
CA ASN A 10 33.48 -1.71 3.90
C ASN A 10 33.77 -0.23 3.62
N SER A 11 33.76 0.20 2.36
CA SER A 11 34.02 1.59 1.99
C SER A 11 32.96 2.60 2.46
N ARG A 12 31.82 2.16 3.00
CA ARG A 12 30.66 3.03 3.33
C ARG A 12 30.26 2.97 4.79
N ILE A 13 30.34 1.80 5.41
CA ILE A 13 29.90 1.58 6.79
C ILE A 13 30.93 0.77 7.58
N ARG A 14 31.02 1.09 8.88
CA ARG A 14 31.67 0.28 9.90
C ARG A 14 30.62 -0.25 10.86
N VAL A 15 30.68 -1.54 11.13
CA VAL A 15 29.71 -2.27 11.95
C VAL A 15 30.45 -2.96 13.07
N THR A 16 30.14 -2.60 14.31
CA THR A 16 30.59 -3.29 15.51
C THR A 16 29.40 -3.99 16.16
N VAL A 17 29.52 -5.29 16.41
CA VAL A 17 28.48 -6.11 17.05
C VAL A 17 29.04 -6.90 18.22
N SER A 18 28.18 -7.32 19.15
CA SER A 18 28.58 -8.30 20.18
C SER A 18 28.91 -9.65 19.53
N ARG A 19 29.76 -10.45 20.19
CA ARG A 19 30.10 -11.81 19.73
C ARG A 19 28.87 -12.68 19.53
N GLU A 20 27.94 -12.64 20.48
CA GLU A 20 26.66 -13.39 20.43
C GLU A 20 25.84 -13.09 19.18
N ILE A 21 25.90 -11.84 18.68
CA ILE A 21 25.24 -11.45 17.44
C ILE A 21 26.07 -11.95 16.25
N ALA A 22 27.38 -11.73 16.26
CA ALA A 22 28.27 -12.17 15.19
C ALA A 22 28.16 -13.68 14.91
N ASP A 23 28.06 -14.49 15.96
CA ASP A 23 28.00 -15.96 15.86
C ASP A 23 26.72 -16.44 15.14
N LYS A 24 25.63 -15.67 15.19
CA LYS A 24 24.39 -15.95 14.43
C LYS A 24 24.56 -15.80 12.91
N PHE A 25 25.61 -15.11 12.47
CA PHE A 25 25.91 -14.89 11.06
C PHE A 25 27.02 -15.81 10.53
N LEU A 26 27.53 -16.73 11.37
CA LEU A 26 28.42 -17.78 10.89
C LEU A 26 27.71 -18.60 9.79
N PRO A 27 28.41 -18.94 8.70
CA PRO A 27 27.81 -19.70 7.62
C PRO A 27 27.46 -21.13 8.09
N THR A 28 26.17 -21.48 8.02
CA THR A 28 25.64 -22.81 8.36
C THR A 28 25.41 -23.71 7.12
N GLY A 29 25.87 -23.30 5.93
CA GLY A 29 25.58 -23.99 4.66
C GLY A 29 26.56 -23.64 3.54
N VAL A 30 26.13 -23.79 2.28
CA VAL A 30 26.96 -23.62 1.06
C VAL A 30 27.60 -22.24 1.04
N ILE A 31 28.93 -22.24 1.13
CA ILE A 31 29.78 -21.08 0.89
C ILE A 31 30.07 -21.06 -0.62
N GLY A 32 30.11 -19.88 -1.26
CA GLY A 32 30.52 -19.79 -2.66
C GLY A 32 31.89 -20.45 -2.85
N ARG A 33 32.15 -21.07 -4.01
CA ARG A 33 33.36 -21.89 -4.25
C ARG A 33 34.68 -21.18 -3.88
N ASP A 34 34.69 -19.84 -3.89
CA ASP A 34 35.88 -19.00 -3.66
C ASP A 34 35.78 -18.09 -2.41
N GLU A 35 34.76 -18.24 -1.55
CA GLU A 35 34.56 -17.38 -0.38
C GLU A 35 35.02 -18.08 0.91
N SER A 36 35.79 -17.39 1.76
CA SER A 36 36.15 -17.92 3.09
C SER A 36 34.99 -17.73 4.09
N PRO A 37 34.87 -18.58 5.14
CA PRO A 37 33.83 -18.42 6.16
C PRO A 37 33.78 -17.03 6.80
N GLY A 38 34.95 -16.40 7.00
CA GLY A 38 35.05 -15.04 7.52
C GLY A 38 34.58 -13.97 6.53
N GLN A 39 34.81 -14.15 5.23
CA GLN A 39 34.26 -13.28 4.19
C GLN A 39 32.73 -13.41 4.10
N ALA A 40 32.20 -14.62 4.15
CA ALA A 40 30.76 -14.87 4.15
C ALA A 40 30.08 -14.26 5.38
N GLN A 41 30.66 -14.44 6.58
CA GLN A 41 30.14 -13.82 7.80
C GLN A 41 30.17 -12.29 7.73
N ARG A 42 31.28 -11.70 7.23
CA ARG A 42 31.40 -10.26 7.00
C ARG A 42 30.34 -9.75 6.03
N GLY A 43 30.13 -10.41 4.89
CA GLY A 43 29.12 -10.04 3.90
C GLY A 43 27.70 -10.04 4.47
N ARG A 44 27.35 -11.10 5.22
CA ARG A 44 26.03 -11.22 5.88
C ARG A 44 25.81 -10.14 6.95
N LEU A 45 26.83 -9.84 7.76
CA LEU A 45 26.79 -8.78 8.78
C LEU A 45 26.58 -7.39 8.14
N LEU A 46 27.34 -7.08 7.09
CA LEU A 46 27.20 -5.80 6.38
C LEU A 46 25.84 -5.68 5.68
N SER A 47 25.34 -6.75 5.08
CA SER A 47 24.00 -6.78 4.46
C SER A 47 22.90 -6.56 5.50
N ALA A 48 22.97 -7.25 6.64
CA ALA A 48 22.04 -7.06 7.74
C ALA A 48 22.08 -5.63 8.29
N ALA A 49 23.28 -5.06 8.48
CA ALA A 49 23.46 -3.68 8.92
C ALA A 49 22.80 -2.68 7.95
N MET A 50 22.96 -2.86 6.65
CA MET A 50 22.28 -2.04 5.64
C MET A 50 20.76 -2.16 5.72
N GLY A 51 20.22 -3.37 5.93
CA GLY A 51 18.79 -3.58 6.17
C GLY A 51 18.27 -2.86 7.41
N LYS A 52 19.07 -2.80 8.49
CA LYS A 52 18.73 -2.05 9.71
C LYS A 52 18.72 -0.54 9.46
N LEU A 53 19.73 -0.02 8.74
CA LEU A 53 19.80 1.39 8.34
C LEU A 53 18.62 1.79 7.44
N ALA A 54 18.26 0.95 6.47
CA ALA A 54 17.09 1.15 5.61
C ALA A 54 15.81 1.25 6.44
N SER A 55 15.59 0.27 7.34
CA SER A 55 14.39 0.21 8.20
C SER A 55 14.30 1.42 9.14
N ALA A 56 15.42 1.87 9.70
CA ALA A 56 15.48 3.07 10.54
C ALA A 56 15.13 4.33 9.75
N THR A 57 15.54 4.39 8.48
CA THR A 57 15.26 5.51 7.58
C THR A 57 13.78 5.56 7.20
N GLU A 58 13.18 4.42 6.84
CA GLU A 58 11.73 4.30 6.62
C GLU A 58 10.90 4.72 7.82
N LEU A 59 11.32 4.30 9.01
CA LEU A 59 10.64 4.63 10.23
C LEU A 59 10.58 6.16 10.42
N ARG A 60 11.69 6.86 10.16
CA ARG A 60 11.76 8.33 10.21
C ARG A 60 10.85 8.99 9.16
N LEU A 61 10.85 8.48 7.92
CA LEU A 61 9.95 8.96 6.86
C LEU A 61 8.47 8.76 7.22
N ARG A 62 8.12 7.68 7.91
CA ARG A 62 6.74 7.40 8.29
C ARG A 62 6.25 8.19 9.48
N LEU A 63 7.14 8.63 10.37
CA LEU A 63 6.79 9.57 11.44
C LEU A 63 6.41 10.95 10.90
N THR A 64 6.74 11.24 9.64
CA THR A 64 6.50 12.54 8.99
C THR A 64 5.39 12.51 7.93
N ASN A 65 5.00 11.33 7.45
CA ASN A 65 3.94 11.18 6.45
C ASN A 65 2.60 10.85 7.12
N ASP A 66 1.66 11.80 7.04
CA ASP A 66 0.27 11.56 7.42
C ASP A 66 -0.47 10.73 6.35
N ILE A 67 -1.53 10.03 6.77
CA ILE A 67 -2.43 9.35 5.84
C ILE A 67 -3.17 10.42 5.03
N GLU A 68 -2.97 10.42 3.71
CA GLU A 68 -3.59 11.41 2.86
C GLU A 68 -5.11 11.18 2.74
N ARG A 69 -5.87 12.27 2.72
CA ARG A 69 -7.33 12.20 2.51
C ARG A 69 -7.69 11.52 1.19
N ALA A 70 -6.85 11.70 0.16
CA ALA A 70 -7.05 11.08 -1.14
C ALA A 70 -7.02 9.54 -1.04
N ASP A 71 -6.09 8.98 -0.26
CA ASP A 71 -5.98 7.54 -0.03
C ASP A 71 -7.20 6.99 0.72
N VAL A 72 -7.69 7.72 1.71
CA VAL A 72 -8.91 7.35 2.45
C VAL A 72 -10.11 7.28 1.50
N ILE A 73 -10.29 8.29 0.64
CA ILE A 73 -11.38 8.33 -0.33
C ILE A 73 -11.24 7.20 -1.35
N ALA A 74 -10.02 6.95 -1.86
CA ALA A 74 -9.76 5.90 -2.83
C ALA A 74 -10.06 4.51 -2.24
N LEU A 75 -9.63 4.24 -1.01
CA LEU A 75 -9.93 2.97 -0.35
C LEU A 75 -11.42 2.84 -0.01
N ALA A 76 -12.05 3.90 0.50
CA ALA A 76 -13.49 3.90 0.76
C ALA A 76 -14.30 3.60 -0.50
N HIS A 77 -13.89 4.16 -1.64
CA HIS A 77 -14.51 3.88 -2.93
C HIS A 77 -14.37 2.40 -3.31
N LYS A 78 -13.17 1.80 -3.15
CA LYS A 78 -12.97 0.37 -3.40
C LYS A 78 -13.82 -0.52 -2.51
N LEU A 79 -13.91 -0.19 -1.21
CA LEU A 79 -14.75 -0.93 -0.26
C LEU A 79 -16.23 -0.88 -0.67
N LEU A 80 -16.74 0.31 -1.02
CA LEU A 80 -18.13 0.47 -1.47
C LEU A 80 -18.42 -0.28 -2.78
N VAL A 81 -17.49 -0.26 -3.74
CA VAL A 81 -17.61 -1.05 -4.97
C VAL A 81 -17.70 -2.54 -4.65
N ARG A 82 -16.83 -3.02 -3.75
CA ARG A 82 -16.83 -4.42 -3.33
C ARG A 82 -18.13 -4.79 -2.62
N ASP A 83 -18.57 -4.00 -1.64
CA ASP A 83 -19.81 -4.26 -0.89
C ASP A 83 -21.02 -4.36 -1.83
N TYR A 84 -21.13 -3.44 -2.80
CA TYR A 84 -22.19 -3.48 -3.81
C TYR A 84 -22.14 -4.74 -4.67
N LEU A 85 -20.95 -5.16 -5.10
CA LEU A 85 -20.78 -6.38 -5.90
C LEU A 85 -21.07 -7.64 -5.08
N GLU A 86 -20.72 -7.68 -3.79
CA GLU A 86 -21.06 -8.80 -2.90
C GLU A 86 -22.57 -8.95 -2.72
N GLU A 87 -23.32 -7.85 -2.73
CA GLU A 87 -24.77 -7.89 -2.57
C GLU A 87 -25.53 -8.15 -3.90
N HIS A 88 -25.02 -7.66 -5.03
CA HIS A 88 -25.78 -7.60 -6.27
C HIS A 88 -25.17 -8.33 -7.47
N SER A 89 -23.91 -8.76 -7.40
CA SER A 89 -23.26 -9.41 -8.55
C SER A 89 -23.68 -10.88 -8.69
N HIS A 90 -23.85 -11.30 -9.94
CA HIS A 90 -24.01 -12.72 -10.27
C HIS A 90 -22.67 -13.45 -10.48
N TYR A 91 -21.56 -12.72 -10.41
CA TYR A 91 -20.22 -13.23 -10.64
C TYR A 91 -19.44 -13.40 -9.34
N ASN A 92 -18.33 -14.14 -9.40
CA ASN A 92 -17.41 -14.21 -8.28
C ASN A 92 -16.75 -12.85 -8.06
N VAL A 93 -17.02 -12.19 -6.93
CA VAL A 93 -16.52 -10.83 -6.66
C VAL A 93 -15.01 -10.74 -6.69
N ASN A 94 -14.27 -11.73 -6.19
CA ASN A 94 -12.81 -11.70 -6.23
C ASN A 94 -12.28 -11.71 -7.68
N GLU A 95 -12.93 -12.48 -8.55
CA GLU A 95 -12.60 -12.47 -9.98
C GLU A 95 -12.91 -11.11 -10.62
N VAL A 96 -14.08 -10.53 -10.32
CA VAL A 96 -14.49 -9.23 -10.85
C VAL A 96 -13.53 -8.12 -10.40
N ILE A 97 -13.17 -8.09 -9.12
CA ILE A 97 -12.23 -7.10 -8.55
C ILE A 97 -10.84 -7.28 -9.16
N MET A 98 -10.32 -8.51 -9.27
CA MET A 98 -9.03 -8.77 -9.92
C MET A 98 -9.03 -8.26 -11.37
N ARG A 99 -10.09 -8.56 -12.15
CA ARG A 99 -10.20 -8.06 -13.53
C ARG A 99 -10.30 -6.54 -13.59
N LEU A 100 -10.97 -5.90 -12.63
CA LEU A 100 -11.10 -4.44 -12.55
C LEU A 100 -9.75 -3.76 -12.26
N GLU A 101 -8.99 -4.29 -11.29
CA GLU A 101 -7.74 -3.69 -10.85
C GLU A 101 -6.60 -3.93 -11.85
N GLU A 102 -6.57 -5.09 -12.52
CA GLU A 102 -5.52 -5.46 -13.47
C GLU A 102 -5.85 -5.09 -14.93
N GLY A 103 -7.06 -4.59 -15.20
CA GLY A 103 -7.48 -4.16 -16.54
C GLY A 103 -7.76 -5.31 -17.51
N HIS A 104 -8.16 -6.47 -17.00
CA HIS A 104 -8.50 -7.63 -17.83
C HIS A 104 -9.84 -7.47 -18.53
N LEU A 105 -10.01 -8.18 -19.65
CA LEU A 105 -11.28 -8.25 -20.37
C LEU A 105 -12.40 -8.73 -19.45
N MET A 106 -13.54 -8.05 -19.48
CA MET A 106 -14.75 -8.44 -18.75
C MET A 106 -15.85 -8.83 -19.73
N HIS A 107 -16.69 -9.78 -19.30
CA HIS A 107 -17.94 -10.03 -20.00
C HIS A 107 -18.82 -8.76 -19.97
N LYS A 108 -19.65 -8.55 -21.01
CA LYS A 108 -20.48 -7.34 -21.14
C LYS A 108 -21.31 -7.04 -19.88
N TYR A 109 -21.97 -8.05 -19.31
CA TYR A 109 -22.80 -7.87 -18.11
C TYR A 109 -21.96 -7.64 -16.84
N MET A 110 -20.80 -8.28 -16.72
CA MET A 110 -19.86 -8.02 -15.63
C MET A 110 -19.39 -6.56 -15.65
N ALA A 111 -19.02 -6.04 -16.82
CA ALA A 111 -18.64 -4.64 -16.98
C ALA A 111 -19.79 -3.66 -16.63
N GLN A 112 -21.04 -4.06 -16.87
CA GLN A 112 -22.22 -3.28 -16.49
C GLN A 112 -22.42 -3.26 -14.96
N GLU A 113 -22.29 -4.40 -14.28
CA GLU A 113 -22.36 -4.45 -12.82
C GLU A 113 -21.25 -3.64 -12.16
N VAL A 114 -20.03 -3.71 -12.68
CA VAL A 114 -18.91 -2.84 -12.25
C VAL A 114 -19.26 -1.37 -12.46
N THR A 115 -19.90 -1.00 -13.57
CA THR A 115 -20.31 0.39 -13.82
C THR A 115 -21.31 0.87 -12.75
N LEU A 116 -22.29 0.03 -12.41
CA LEU A 116 -23.28 0.33 -11.36
C LEU A 116 -22.61 0.46 -9.99
N ALA A 117 -21.72 -0.46 -9.63
CA ALA A 117 -20.97 -0.43 -8.37
C ALA A 117 -20.13 0.85 -8.22
N ASN A 118 -19.49 1.29 -9.32
CA ASN A 118 -18.74 2.55 -9.34
C ASN A 118 -19.66 3.77 -9.16
N GLU A 119 -20.82 3.79 -9.79
CA GLU A 119 -21.77 4.90 -9.67
C GLU A 119 -22.43 4.94 -8.30
N TYR A 120 -22.70 3.78 -7.70
CA TYR A 120 -23.07 3.63 -6.30
C TYR A 120 -22.01 4.25 -5.38
N ALA A 121 -20.75 3.80 -5.47
CA ALA A 121 -19.68 4.29 -4.62
C ALA A 121 -19.46 5.81 -4.76
N ARG A 122 -19.56 6.33 -5.99
CA ARG A 122 -19.51 7.77 -6.25
C ARG A 122 -20.69 8.52 -5.63
N GLY A 123 -21.92 8.03 -5.79
CA GLY A 123 -23.10 8.65 -5.22
C GLY A 123 -23.06 8.73 -3.69
N VAL A 124 -22.59 7.65 -3.05
CA VAL A 124 -22.39 7.61 -1.59
C VAL A 124 -21.31 8.63 -1.16
N LEU A 125 -20.13 8.60 -1.76
CA LEU A 125 -19.00 9.46 -1.32
C LEU A 125 -19.16 10.93 -1.72
N LYS A 126 -19.81 11.21 -2.84
CA LYS A 126 -20.01 12.54 -3.42
C LYS A 126 -21.28 12.57 -4.25
N THR A 127 -22.40 12.74 -3.56
CA THR A 127 -23.72 12.85 -4.19
C THR A 127 -23.76 14.02 -5.16
N ILE A 128 -24.37 13.82 -6.33
CA ILE A 128 -24.57 14.88 -7.32
C ILE A 128 -25.89 15.61 -7.08
N SER A 129 -26.02 16.84 -7.58
CA SER A 129 -27.29 17.56 -7.54
C SER A 129 -28.29 17.02 -8.56
N GLN A 130 -29.58 17.38 -8.42
CA GLN A 130 -30.57 17.04 -9.44
C GLN A 130 -30.26 17.67 -10.80
N ASP A 131 -29.67 18.86 -10.83
CA ASP A 131 -29.30 19.54 -12.08
C ASP A 131 -28.09 18.87 -12.74
N ASP A 132 -27.10 18.44 -11.96
CA ASP A 132 -25.99 17.62 -12.47
C ASP A 132 -26.46 16.28 -13.02
N ALA A 133 -27.46 15.65 -12.37
CA ALA A 133 -28.07 14.43 -12.87
C ALA A 133 -28.79 14.66 -14.22
N ARG A 134 -29.47 15.80 -14.39
CA ARG A 134 -30.07 16.19 -15.68
C ARG A 134 -29.00 16.35 -16.76
N LEU A 135 -27.88 17.01 -16.44
CA LEU A 135 -26.74 17.17 -17.36
C LEU A 135 -26.09 15.83 -17.72
N TYR A 136 -26.05 14.88 -16.78
CA TYR A 136 -25.56 13.52 -17.02
C TYR A 136 -26.45 12.72 -17.98
N VAL A 137 -27.77 12.95 -17.93
CA VAL A 137 -28.77 12.28 -18.77
C VAL A 137 -28.88 12.91 -20.16
N ALA A 138 -28.82 14.24 -20.25
CA ALA A 138 -29.15 14.99 -21.46
C ALA A 138 -28.41 14.53 -22.74
N PRO A 139 -27.08 14.31 -22.74
CA PRO A 139 -26.36 13.84 -23.93
C PRO A 139 -26.82 12.46 -24.42
N LYS A 140 -27.22 11.57 -23.48
CA LYS A 140 -27.62 10.19 -23.80
C LYS A 140 -29.03 10.12 -24.38
N VAL A 141 -29.90 11.05 -24.00
CA VAL A 141 -31.25 11.19 -24.56
C VAL A 141 -31.21 11.92 -25.91
N MET A 142 -30.30 12.88 -26.09
CA MET A 142 -30.15 13.59 -27.36
C MET A 142 -29.52 12.75 -28.48
N ALA A 143 -28.80 11.67 -28.15
CA ALA A 143 -28.22 10.74 -29.12
C ALA A 143 -29.25 9.84 -29.83
N GLY A 144 -30.53 9.84 -29.43
CA GLY A 144 -31.61 9.07 -30.07
C GLY A 144 -32.65 8.50 -29.09
N VAL A 145 -33.61 7.73 -29.60
CA VAL A 145 -34.62 7.03 -28.77
C VAL A 145 -33.95 5.84 -28.08
N LEU A 146 -33.55 6.02 -26.82
CA LEU A 146 -33.10 4.91 -25.97
C LEU A 146 -34.16 3.81 -25.94
N SER A 147 -33.72 2.55 -26.06
CA SER A 147 -34.61 1.41 -25.84
C SER A 147 -35.16 1.43 -24.40
N PRO A 148 -36.31 0.78 -24.14
CA PRO A 148 -36.87 0.70 -22.78
C PRO A 148 -35.89 0.12 -21.74
N HIS A 149 -34.99 -0.76 -22.19
CA HIS A 149 -33.95 -1.33 -21.34
C HIS A 149 -32.86 -0.30 -21.00
N GLU A 150 -32.37 0.44 -22.00
CA GLU A 150 -31.33 1.45 -21.78
C GLU A 150 -31.84 2.62 -20.95
N ARG A 151 -33.12 2.98 -21.10
CA ARG A 151 -33.77 3.98 -20.24
C ARG A 151 -33.79 3.51 -18.78
N ARG A 152 -34.23 2.28 -18.51
CA ARG A 152 -34.23 1.73 -17.13
C ARG A 152 -32.82 1.69 -16.53
N GLN A 153 -31.83 1.24 -17.30
CA GLN A 153 -30.45 1.26 -16.84
C GLN A 153 -30.00 2.69 -16.51
N LEU A 154 -30.31 3.67 -17.35
CA LEU A 154 -29.95 5.06 -17.09
C LEU A 154 -30.63 5.62 -15.84
N GLU A 155 -31.90 5.29 -15.61
CA GLU A 155 -32.65 5.67 -14.41
C GLU A 155 -31.99 5.11 -13.15
N THR A 156 -31.67 3.81 -13.12
CA THR A 156 -30.98 3.17 -11.98
C THR A 156 -29.64 3.86 -11.68
N ARG A 157 -28.85 4.15 -12.71
CA ARG A 157 -27.55 4.83 -12.58
C ARG A 157 -27.68 6.22 -11.94
N VAL A 158 -28.70 6.98 -12.35
CA VAL A 158 -29.00 8.29 -11.78
C VAL A 158 -29.45 8.20 -10.32
N GLU A 159 -30.28 7.21 -9.98
CA GLU A 159 -30.72 6.99 -8.60
C GLU A 159 -29.55 6.69 -7.65
N LEU A 160 -28.60 5.88 -8.11
CA LEU A 160 -27.36 5.59 -7.38
C LEU A 160 -26.52 6.86 -7.17
N LEU A 161 -26.30 7.65 -8.22
CA LEU A 161 -25.52 8.89 -8.14
C LEU A 161 -26.15 9.97 -7.25
N LEU A 162 -27.48 10.01 -7.18
CA LEU A 162 -28.24 10.86 -6.26
C LEU A 162 -28.28 10.31 -4.83
N ASN A 163 -27.67 9.15 -4.56
CA ASN A 163 -27.69 8.46 -3.27
C ASN A 163 -29.08 8.36 -2.64
N ARG A 164 -30.09 8.06 -3.46
CA ARG A 164 -31.49 7.96 -2.99
C ARG A 164 -31.74 6.78 -2.05
N ILE A 165 -30.76 5.90 -1.94
CA ILE A 165 -30.69 4.77 -1.02
C ILE A 165 -30.31 5.18 0.42
N GLY A 166 -29.90 6.45 0.65
CA GLY A 166 -29.73 7.00 2.00
C GLY A 166 -28.52 6.49 2.77
N ILE A 167 -27.49 5.98 2.08
CA ILE A 167 -26.31 5.41 2.73
C ILE A 167 -25.33 6.52 3.10
N ASN A 168 -24.87 6.48 4.35
CA ASN A 168 -23.95 7.46 4.90
C ASN A 168 -22.50 7.13 4.51
N ALA A 169 -21.82 8.08 3.83
CA ALA A 169 -20.40 7.97 3.48
C ALA A 169 -19.47 7.81 4.69
N THR A 170 -19.89 8.28 5.87
CA THR A 170 -19.08 8.32 7.09
C THR A 170 -18.56 6.93 7.46
N GLU A 171 -19.41 5.91 7.41
CA GLU A 171 -19.01 4.55 7.77
C GLU A 171 -17.92 3.99 6.85
N ALA A 172 -18.07 4.19 5.53
CA ALA A 172 -17.07 3.74 4.55
C ALA A 172 -15.75 4.48 4.70
N LEU A 173 -15.79 5.80 4.95
CA LEU A 173 -14.61 6.63 5.18
C LEU A 173 -13.88 6.25 6.47
N ASP A 174 -14.62 5.95 7.53
CA ASP A 174 -14.04 5.53 8.81
C ASP A 174 -13.42 4.14 8.70
N LYS A 175 -14.11 3.17 8.08
CA LYS A 175 -13.54 1.85 7.77
C LYS A 175 -12.25 1.96 6.96
N ALA A 176 -12.24 2.79 5.91
CA ALA A 176 -11.06 3.03 5.10
C ALA A 176 -9.91 3.64 5.91
N ARG A 177 -10.20 4.66 6.73
CA ARG A 177 -9.20 5.29 7.60
C ARG A 177 -8.61 4.28 8.59
N HIS A 178 -9.45 3.49 9.25
CA HIS A 178 -9.00 2.46 10.19
C HIS A 178 -8.14 1.38 9.51
N ALA A 179 -8.50 0.94 8.31
CA ALA A 179 -7.73 -0.02 7.55
C ALA A 179 -6.34 0.54 7.16
N LEU A 180 -6.27 1.78 6.67
CA LEU A 180 -5.01 2.45 6.35
C LEU A 180 -4.15 2.65 7.60
N GLN A 181 -4.75 3.05 8.72
CA GLN A 181 -4.06 3.17 10.01
C GLN A 181 -3.51 1.82 10.47
N ALA A 182 -4.29 0.74 10.36
CA ALA A 182 -3.86 -0.60 10.73
C ALA A 182 -2.68 -1.07 9.86
N GLN A 183 -2.74 -0.84 8.54
CA GLN A 183 -1.65 -1.14 7.62
C GLN A 183 -0.39 -0.32 7.96
N ALA A 184 -0.54 0.98 8.21
CA ALA A 184 0.55 1.86 8.63
C ALA A 184 1.18 1.38 9.95
N ASN A 185 0.37 0.97 10.92
CA ASN A 185 0.83 0.45 12.21
C ASN A 185 1.59 -0.88 12.07
N ILE A 186 1.09 -1.83 11.27
CA ILE A 186 1.78 -3.10 10.98
C ILE A 186 3.15 -2.80 10.36
N ALA A 187 3.18 -1.92 9.37
CA ALA A 187 4.39 -1.60 8.67
C ALA A 187 5.37 -0.81 9.57
N HIS A 188 4.87 0.07 10.45
CA HIS A 188 5.66 0.75 11.48
C HIS A 188 6.29 -0.25 12.45
N HIS A 189 5.50 -1.20 12.96
CA HIS A 189 6.00 -2.24 13.87
C HIS A 189 7.07 -3.13 13.21
N TYR A 190 6.86 -3.51 11.94
CA TYR A 190 7.84 -4.25 11.15
C TYR A 190 9.19 -3.52 11.10
N HIS A 191 9.17 -2.21 10.79
CA HIS A 191 10.39 -1.41 10.70
C HIS A 191 11.02 -1.13 12.06
N MET A 192 10.23 -0.89 13.11
CA MET A 192 10.72 -0.78 14.50
C MET A 192 11.54 -2.01 14.90
N CYS A 193 10.99 -3.20 14.67
CA CYS A 193 11.66 -4.47 14.99
C CYS A 193 12.97 -4.66 14.20
N ARG A 194 12.98 -4.31 12.92
CA ARG A 194 14.19 -4.43 12.09
C ARG A 194 15.24 -3.36 12.36
N ALA A 195 14.80 -2.12 12.58
CA ALA A 195 15.66 -0.99 12.90
C ALA A 195 16.35 -1.12 14.27
N ASN A 196 15.87 -2.01 15.15
CA ASN A 196 16.46 -2.22 16.46
C ASN A 196 17.99 -2.44 16.37
N MET A 197 18.75 -1.49 16.90
CA MET A 197 20.22 -1.49 16.91
C MET A 197 20.80 -2.07 18.19
N THR A 198 20.01 -2.71 19.07
CA THR A 198 20.53 -3.28 20.32
C THR A 198 21.61 -4.32 20.02
N GLY A 199 22.82 -4.08 20.53
CA GLY A 199 24.01 -4.90 20.25
C GLY A 199 24.66 -4.66 18.88
N TRP A 200 24.20 -3.65 18.12
CA TRP A 200 24.79 -3.17 16.86
C TRP A 200 25.22 -1.71 17.02
N LYS A 201 26.45 -1.41 16.62
CA LYS A 201 26.94 -0.05 16.41
C LYS A 201 27.27 0.08 14.93
N ILE A 202 26.51 0.89 14.21
CA ILE A 202 26.70 1.11 12.78
C ILE A 202 27.10 2.56 12.57
N GLU A 203 28.32 2.77 12.07
CA GLU A 203 28.89 4.06 11.74
C GLU A 203 28.92 4.22 10.22
N VAL A 204 28.45 5.35 9.70
CA VAL A 204 28.60 5.73 8.30
C VAL A 204 29.98 6.38 8.14
N ILE A 205 30.87 5.74 7.40
CA ILE A 205 32.28 6.17 7.25
C ILE A 205 32.62 6.60 5.82
N GLY A 206 31.68 6.48 4.89
CA GLY A 206 31.82 6.92 3.51
C GLY A 206 30.47 7.30 2.92
N GLU A 207 30.46 7.64 1.63
CA GLU A 207 29.23 8.06 0.95
C GLU A 207 28.21 6.92 0.90
N LEU A 208 27.01 7.21 1.41
CA LEU A 208 25.84 6.37 1.23
C LEU A 208 25.01 6.90 0.06
N PRO A 209 24.45 6.00 -0.77
CA PRO A 209 23.49 6.41 -1.78
C PRO A 209 22.29 7.11 -1.14
N ALA A 210 21.71 8.10 -1.82
CA ALA A 210 20.48 8.77 -1.40
C ALA A 210 19.31 7.79 -1.14
N GLN A 211 19.43 6.54 -1.59
CA GLN A 211 18.53 5.45 -1.25
C GLN A 211 19.32 4.25 -0.70
N VAL A 212 18.97 3.79 0.49
CA VAL A 212 19.49 2.55 1.09
C VAL A 212 18.37 1.52 1.10
N GLY A 213 18.40 0.58 0.16
CA GLY A 213 17.31 -0.37 -0.06
C GLY A 213 16.13 0.27 -0.79
N LEU A 214 14.90 0.12 -0.26
CA LEU A 214 13.69 0.76 -0.79
C LEU A 214 13.50 2.20 -0.28
N SER A 215 14.47 2.74 0.45
CA SER A 215 14.24 3.82 1.41
C SER A 215 15.15 5.01 1.14
N ARG A 216 14.58 6.22 1.10
CA ARG A 216 15.33 7.46 0.83
C ARG A 216 16.00 7.97 2.10
N LEU A 217 17.32 8.16 2.07
CA LEU A 217 18.01 8.97 3.06
C LEU A 217 17.59 10.42 2.85
N LEU A 218 16.79 10.96 3.78
CA LEU A 218 16.72 12.42 3.90
C LEU A 218 18.07 12.93 4.41
N PRO A 219 18.65 13.97 3.79
CA PRO A 219 19.81 14.64 4.38
C PRO A 219 19.48 15.01 5.82
N LYS A 220 20.46 14.91 6.72
CA LYS A 220 20.32 15.60 8.01
C LYS A 220 20.26 17.08 7.66
N ASP A 221 19.18 17.74 8.02
CA ASP A 221 19.19 19.20 8.09
C ASP A 221 20.37 19.59 9.00
N ASP A 222 21.24 20.44 8.48
CA ASP A 222 22.32 21.09 9.23
C ASP A 222 21.76 22.01 10.31
#